data_AF-A0AA40NZM4-F1
#
_entry.id   AF-A0AA40NZM4-F1
#
_cell.length_a   1.000
_cell.length_b   1.000
_cell.length_c   1.000
_cell.angle_alpha   90.00
_cell.angle_beta   90.00
_cell.angle_gamma   90.00
#
_symmetry.space_group_name_H-M   'P 1'
#
loop_
_entity.id
_entity.type
_entity.pdbx_description
1 polymer ?
#
loop_
_entity_poly.entity_id
_entity_poly.type
_entity_poly.pdbx_seq_one_letter_code
_entity_poly.pdbx_strand_id
1 'polypeptide(L)' 'TEAPTVRILLKGDRSFVQEEYDYGYIPAMKDVTLS' A
#
# COMPACT_ATOMS: atom_id res chain seq x y z
N THR A 1 -7.53 -7.01 15.15
CA THR A 1 -6.76 -5.80 14.85
C THR A 1 -6.21 -5.93 13.44
N GLU A 2 -6.14 -4.83 12.69
CA GLU A 2 -5.44 -4.84 11.40
C GLU A 2 -3.94 -5.07 11.63
N ALA A 3 -3.21 -5.39 10.56
CA ALA A 3 -1.77 -5.50 10.58
C ALA A 3 -1.13 -4.21 10.03
N PRO A 4 0.17 -3.97 10.28
CA PRO A 4 0.94 -2.96 9.57
C PRO A 4 0.91 -3.19 8.07
N THR A 5 0.80 -2.10 7.29
CA THR A 5 0.80 -2.21 5.83
C THR A 5 2.22 -2.30 5.30
N VAL A 6 2.49 -3.23 4.38
CA VAL A 6 3.82 -3.41 3.79
C VAL A 6 3.84 -2.90 2.35
N ARG A 7 4.83 -2.08 2.03
CA ARG A 7 5.12 -1.67 0.66
C ARG A 7 6.06 -2.65 -0.01
N ILE A 8 5.65 -3.15 -1.17
CA ILE A 8 6.50 -3.94 -2.05
C ILE A 8 6.72 -3.26 -3.40
N LEU A 9 7.88 -3.50 -4.00
CA LEU A 9 8.20 -3.13 -5.37
C LEU A 9 8.19 -4.38 -6.25
N LEU A 10 7.53 -4.30 -7.40
CA LEU A 10 7.56 -5.33 -8.43
C LEU A 10 8.63 -4.97 -9.48
N LYS A 11 9.53 -5.91 -9.77
CA LYS A 11 10.56 -5.77 -10.82
C LYS A 11 10.56 -7.03 -11.68
N GLY A 12 9.84 -6.98 -12.80
CA GLY A 12 9.60 -8.14 -13.66
C GLY A 12 8.70 -9.15 -12.94
N ASP A 13 9.18 -10.39 -12.81
CA ASP A 13 8.50 -11.51 -12.15
C ASP A 13 8.85 -11.64 -10.65
N ARG A 14 9.58 -10.67 -10.08
CA ARG A 14 10.01 -10.68 -8.68
C ARG A 14 9.48 -9.50 -7.88
N SER A 15 9.31 -9.70 -6.58
CA SER A 15 8.88 -8.70 -5.61
C SER A 15 9.94 -8.46 -4.53
N PHE A 16 10.01 -7.23 -4.02
CA PHE A 16 10.94 -6.81 -2.97
C PHE A 16 10.21 -5.99 -1.91
N VAL A 17 10.33 -6.36 -0.63
CA VAL A 17 9.84 -5.54 0.48
C VAL A 17 10.70 -4.28 0.58
N GLN A 18 10.05 -3.12 0.70
CA GLN A 18 10.74 -1.83 0.79
C GLN A 18 10.57 -1.21 2.17
N GLU A 19 9.33 -1.06 2.64
CA GLU A 19 8.96 -0.28 3.83
C GLU A 19 7.72 -0.86 4.53
N GLU A 20 7.57 -0.55 5.81
CA GLU A 20 6.39 -0.86 6.63
C GLU A 20 5.73 0.47 7.06
N TYR A 21 4.39 0.50 7.06
CA TYR A 21 3.55 1.63 7.47
C TYR A 21 2.69 1.25 8.67
N ASP A 22 2.00 2.24 9.23
CA ASP A 22 1.12 2.05 10.38
C ASP A 22 0.04 0.98 10.18
N TYR A 23 -0.44 0.46 11.31
CA TYR A 23 -1.55 -0.49 11.39
C TYR A 23 -2.76 0.03 10.61
N GLY A 24 -3.17 -0.69 9.56
CA GLY A 24 -4.35 -0.34 8.78
C GLY A 24 -4.19 0.79 7.77
N TYR A 25 -2.97 1.23 7.48
CA TYR A 25 -2.74 2.34 6.56
C TYR A 25 -3.03 1.98 5.09
N ILE A 26 -4.27 2.21 4.65
CA ILE A 26 -4.74 1.96 3.27
C ILE A 26 -5.22 3.29 2.64
N PRO A 27 -4.32 4.11 2.07
CA PRO A 27 -4.71 5.38 1.46
C PRO A 27 -5.35 5.18 0.08
N ALA A 28 -6.27 6.08 -0.28
CA ALA A 28 -6.82 6.12 -1.64
C ALA A 28 -5.77 6.62 -2.64
N MET A 29 -5.71 6.00 -3.82
CA MET A 29 -4.81 6.46 -4.89
C MET A 29 -5.35 7.69 -5.63
N LYS A 30 -6.68 7.86 -5.67
CA LYS A 30 -7.36 8.95 -6.35
C LYS A 30 -8.64 9.27 -5.58
N ASP A 31 -8.95 10.55 -5.46
CA ASP A 31 -10.25 11.04 -5.02
C ASP A 31 -11.22 11.21 -6.20
N VAL A 32 -12.49 10.86 -6.01
CA VAL A 32 -13.53 10.95 -7.04
C VAL A 32 -14.68 11.79 -6.51
N THR A 33 -14.81 13.01 -7.04
CA THR A 33 -15.90 13.93 -6.68
C THR A 33 -17.19 13.55 -7.42
N LEU A 34 -18.28 13.40 -6.67
CA LEU A 34 -19.61 13.16 -7.23
C LEU A 34 -20.32 14.49 -7.51
N SER A 35 -20.93 14.60 -8.70
CA SER A 35 -21.71 15.76 -9.15
C SER A 35 -23.20 15.50 -9.12
#